data_AF-A0A4Y2GGV5-F1
#
_entry.id   AF-A0A4Y2GGV5-F1
#
_cell.length_a   1.000
_cell.length_b   1.000
_cell.length_c   1.000
_cell.angle_alpha   90.00
_cell.angle_beta   90.00
_cell.angle_gamma   90.00
#
_symmetry.space_group_name_H-M   'P 1'
#
loop_
_entity.id
_entity.type
_entity.pdbx_description
1 polymer ?
#
loop_
_entity_poly.entity_id
_entity_poly.type
_entity_poly.pdbx_seq_one_letter_code
_entity_poly.pdbx_strand_id
1 'polypeptide(L)'
;MDIFFSSSVPLFEYLKTKNIYAVGTIRPDRLGLPKHIDDKKMKRGDLDYQISDQGIFFFKWKDNRFVHFLSNYHGNDTCKVQRRLKDGTKIDVTAPIVVKDYNGHMGGIDKADMLRAIYDRDRKSKKWRHRLFFAMLEMAYVNSYIAYVEVRREKM
;
A
#
# COMPACT_ATOMS: atom_id res chain seq x y z
N MET A 1 -3.78 -0.45 0.99
CA MET A 1 -4.68 0.72 0.84
C MET A 1 -3.86 1.98 1.00
N ASP A 2 -4.11 2.96 0.13
CA ASP A 2 -3.44 4.26 0.23
C ASP A 2 -4.04 5.11 1.37
N ILE A 3 -3.36 6.23 1.65
CA ILE A 3 -3.73 7.17 2.71
C ILE A 3 -5.20 7.60 2.64
N PHE A 4 -5.77 7.74 1.45
CA PHE A 4 -7.16 8.19 1.29
C PHE A 4 -8.14 7.18 1.90
N PHE A 5 -7.98 5.89 1.60
CA PHE A 5 -8.88 4.84 2.09
C PHE A 5 -8.56 4.37 3.51
N SER A 6 -7.29 4.38 3.95
CA SER A 6 -6.90 3.96 5.30
C SER A 6 -6.97 5.06 6.36
N SER A 7 -7.78 6.09 6.12
CA SER A 7 -7.97 7.22 7.05
C SER A 7 -8.93 6.93 8.22
N SER A 8 -9.59 5.77 8.27
CA SER A 8 -10.61 5.44 9.27
C SER A 8 -10.23 4.18 10.05
N VAL A 9 -10.00 4.32 11.36
CA VAL A 9 -9.81 3.19 12.28
C VAL A 9 -11.07 2.31 12.35
N PRO A 10 -12.29 2.86 12.49
CA PRO A 10 -13.52 2.06 12.47
C PRO A 10 -13.71 1.20 11.22
N LEU A 11 -13.17 1.63 10.06
CA LEU A 11 -13.20 0.80 8.85
C LEU A 11 -12.39 -0.50 9.04
N PHE A 12 -11.21 -0.43 9.64
CA PHE A 12 -10.37 -1.61 9.87
C PHE A 12 -11.00 -2.57 10.89
N GLU A 13 -11.70 -2.02 11.88
CA GLU A 13 -12.50 -2.77 12.85
C GLU A 13 -13.62 -3.52 12.14
N TYR A 14 -14.41 -2.80 11.34
CA TYR A 14 -15.49 -3.38 10.55
C TYR A 14 -14.98 -4.47 9.58
N LEU A 15 -13.89 -4.21 8.85
CA LEU A 15 -13.31 -5.19 7.94
C LEU A 15 -12.86 -6.46 8.67
N LYS A 16 -12.33 -6.32 9.88
CA LYS A 16 -11.98 -7.46 10.73
C LYS A 16 -13.20 -8.30 11.09
N THR A 17 -14.34 -7.68 11.43
CA THR A 17 -15.59 -8.42 11.69
C THR A 17 -16.12 -9.17 10.47
N LYS A 18 -15.77 -8.72 9.26
CA LYS A 18 -16.10 -9.37 7.99
C LYS A 18 -15.03 -10.35 7.50
N ASN A 19 -14.00 -10.60 8.31
CA ASN A 19 -12.85 -11.45 7.96
C ASN A 19 -12.11 -10.96 6.69
N ILE A 20 -12.05 -9.64 6.50
CA ILE A 20 -11.31 -8.99 5.42
C ILE A 20 -10.05 -8.36 6.01
N TYR A 21 -8.90 -8.83 5.56
CA TYR A 21 -7.61 -8.33 6.02
C TYR A 21 -7.16 -7.11 5.21
N ALA A 22 -6.70 -6.09 5.92
CA ALA A 22 -6.30 -4.82 5.35
C ALA A 22 -5.01 -4.28 5.97
N VAL A 23 -4.26 -3.60 5.12
CA VAL A 23 -3.09 -2.81 5.48
C VAL A 23 -3.13 -1.50 4.72
N GLY A 24 -2.79 -0.41 5.39
CA GLY A 24 -2.68 0.89 4.74
C GLY A 24 -1.78 1.86 5.46
N THR A 25 -1.46 2.93 4.78
CA THR A 25 -0.71 4.07 5.34
C THR A 25 -1.69 5.06 5.94
N ILE A 26 -1.38 5.64 7.09
CA ILE A 26 -2.27 6.61 7.76
C ILE A 26 -1.54 7.94 7.95
N ARG A 27 -2.28 9.05 7.93
CA ARG A 27 -1.71 10.35 8.31
C ARG A 27 -1.73 10.49 9.83
N PRO A 28 -0.69 11.08 10.44
CA PRO A 28 -0.60 11.22 11.89
C PRO A 28 -1.61 12.21 12.48
N ASP A 29 -2.21 13.09 11.66
CA ASP A 29 -3.19 14.10 12.05
C ASP A 29 -4.63 13.54 12.16
N ARG A 30 -4.81 12.22 12.04
CA ARG A 30 -6.13 11.59 12.11
C ARG A 30 -6.62 11.41 13.54
N LEU A 31 -7.92 11.65 13.73
CA LEU A 31 -8.61 11.46 15.00
C LEU A 31 -8.62 9.97 15.40
N GLY A 32 -8.40 9.68 16.69
CA GLY A 32 -8.42 8.31 17.22
C GLY A 32 -7.09 7.57 17.09
N LEU A 33 -6.02 8.25 16.65
CA LEU A 33 -4.67 7.68 16.67
C LEU A 33 -4.04 7.75 18.06
N PRO A 34 -3.37 6.69 18.51
CA PRO A 34 -2.59 6.74 19.73
C PRO A 34 -1.44 7.73 19.63
N LYS A 35 -1.06 8.31 20.77
CA LYS A 35 0.16 9.12 20.86
C LYS A 35 1.37 8.19 20.82
N HIS A 36 2.17 8.32 19.78
CA HIS A 36 3.42 7.60 19.60
C HIS A 36 4.61 8.32 20.26
N ILE A 37 5.74 7.62 20.36
CA ILE A 37 7.02 8.18 20.86
C ILE A 37 7.40 9.45 20.07
N ASP A 38 7.93 10.44 20.78
CA ASP A 38 8.43 11.68 20.18
C ASP A 38 9.45 11.44 19.06
N ASP A 39 9.29 12.17 17.95
CA ASP A 39 10.11 12.09 16.75
C ASP A 39 11.62 12.27 17.02
N LYS A 40 11.96 13.06 18.05
CA LYS A 40 13.35 13.37 18.45
C LYS A 40 14.08 12.15 19.02
N LYS A 41 13.35 11.19 19.60
CA LYS A 41 13.94 10.02 20.28
C LYS A 41 14.19 8.86 19.32
N MET A 42 13.49 8.81 18.19
CA MET A 42 13.60 7.72 17.22
C MET A 42 14.80 7.94 16.28
N LYS A 43 15.60 6.89 16.07
CA LYS A 43 16.63 6.80 15.03
C LYS A 43 16.07 6.06 13.80
N ARG A 44 16.77 6.15 12.67
CA ARG A 44 16.36 5.45 11.45
C ARG A 44 16.37 3.94 11.68
N GLY A 45 15.27 3.28 11.35
CA GLY A 45 15.02 1.86 11.61
C GLY A 45 14.22 1.61 12.90
N ASP A 46 14.05 2.62 13.75
CA ASP A 46 13.25 2.46 14.96
C ASP A 46 11.77 2.27 14.62
N LEU A 47 11.13 1.40 15.42
CA LEU A 47 9.74 1.02 15.32
C LEU A 47 9.06 1.30 16.65
N ASP A 48 7.94 1.99 16.59
CA ASP A 48 6.97 2.10 17.67
C ASP A 48 5.65 1.49 17.20
N TYR A 49 4.98 0.74 18.06
CA TYR A 49 3.70 0.15 17.72
C TYR A 49 2.75 0.13 18.91
N GLN A 50 1.47 0.26 18.62
CA GLN A 50 0.40 0.17 19.61
C GLN A 50 -0.75 -0.68 19.05
N ILE A 51 -1.51 -1.27 19.96
CA ILE A 51 -2.59 -2.19 19.61
C ILE A 51 -3.87 -1.63 20.24
N SER A 52 -4.92 -1.46 19.43
CA SER A 52 -6.28 -1.18 19.94
C SER A 52 -6.84 -2.41 20.63
N ASP A 53 -7.76 -2.25 21.57
CA ASP A 53 -8.48 -3.35 22.23
C ASP A 53 -9.15 -4.29 21.24
N GLN A 54 -9.49 -3.81 20.03
CA GLN A 54 -10.05 -4.62 18.95
C GLN A 54 -9.00 -5.38 18.12
N GLY A 55 -7.73 -5.33 18.54
CA GLY A 55 -6.60 -5.99 17.90
C GLY A 55 -6.24 -5.39 16.55
N ILE A 56 -6.26 -4.06 16.45
CA ILE A 56 -5.74 -3.30 15.30
C ILE A 56 -4.38 -2.73 15.69
N PHE A 57 -3.40 -2.95 14.81
CA PHE A 57 -2.04 -2.48 14.99
C PHE A 57 -1.83 -1.12 14.33
N PHE A 58 -1.31 -0.19 15.12
CA PHE A 58 -0.77 1.09 14.69
C PHE A 58 0.74 0.99 14.71
N PHE A 59 1.38 1.19 13.57
CA PHE A 59 2.83 1.21 13.49
C PHE A 59 3.30 2.62 13.15
N LYS A 60 4.35 3.07 13.84
CA LYS A 60 5.14 4.24 13.48
C LYS A 60 6.56 3.79 13.24
N TRP A 61 7.04 3.94 12.01
CA TRP A 61 8.38 3.54 11.61
C TRP A 61 9.14 4.73 11.05
N LYS A 62 10.41 4.87 11.45
CA LYS A 62 11.29 5.94 10.96
C LYS A 62 12.21 5.41 9.87
N ASP A 63 11.95 5.77 8.61
CA ASP A 63 12.94 5.66 7.54
C ASP A 63 13.70 6.99 7.38
N ASN A 64 13.72 7.58 6.18
CA ASN A 64 14.12 8.98 6.00
C ASN A 64 13.10 9.96 6.59
N ARG A 65 11.82 9.55 6.61
CA ARG A 65 10.70 10.25 7.22
C ARG A 65 9.88 9.27 8.03
N PHE A 66 9.05 9.78 8.93
CA PHE A 66 8.10 8.96 9.68
C PHE A 66 7.00 8.47 8.76
N VAL A 67 6.74 7.17 8.82
CA VAL A 67 5.63 6.53 8.12
C VAL A 67 4.76 5.85 9.16
N HIS A 68 3.46 6.07 9.06
CA HIS A 68 2.48 5.45 9.94
C HIS A 68 1.69 4.43 9.14
N PHE A 69 1.50 3.24 9.71
CA PHE A 69 0.71 2.18 9.12
C PHE A 69 -0.41 1.77 10.06
N LEU A 70 -1.49 1.30 9.45
CA LEU A 70 -2.62 0.69 10.12
C LEU A 70 -2.80 -0.71 9.54
N SER A 71 -2.97 -1.71 10.40
CA SER A 71 -3.29 -3.07 9.97
C SER A 71 -4.14 -3.85 10.97
N ASN A 72 -4.99 -4.73 10.48
CA ASN A 72 -5.83 -5.62 11.28
C ASN A 72 -5.35 -7.08 11.34
N TYR A 73 -4.21 -7.42 10.72
CA TYR A 73 -3.72 -8.80 10.63
C TYR A 73 -2.21 -8.99 10.91
N HIS A 74 -1.41 -7.92 10.87
CA HIS A 74 0.03 -8.02 11.16
C HIS A 74 0.31 -8.08 12.66
N GLY A 75 1.37 -8.78 13.05
CA GLY A 75 1.95 -8.76 14.40
C GLY A 75 3.08 -7.75 14.56
N ASN A 76 3.87 -7.90 15.63
CA ASN A 76 5.04 -7.06 15.93
C ASN A 76 6.35 -7.55 15.28
N ASP A 77 6.25 -8.46 14.32
CA ASP A 77 7.39 -9.05 13.64
C ASP A 77 8.18 -8.02 12.83
N THR A 78 9.50 -8.20 12.82
CA THR A 78 10.44 -7.34 12.10
C THR A 78 11.18 -8.10 11.00
N CYS A 79 11.60 -7.36 9.99
CA CYS A 79 12.37 -7.83 8.86
C CYS A 79 13.46 -6.82 8.51
N LYS A 80 14.38 -7.22 7.62
CA LYS A 80 15.37 -6.32 7.04
C LYS A 80 14.90 -5.85 5.67
N VAL A 81 14.93 -4.54 5.44
CA VAL A 81 14.64 -3.93 4.15
C VAL A 81 15.89 -3.23 3.63
N GLN A 82 16.29 -3.55 2.41
CA GLN A 82 17.45 -2.95 1.78
C GLN A 82 17.11 -1.52 1.33
N ARG A 83 17.91 -0.55 1.77
CA ARG A 83 17.77 0.87 1.42
C ARG A 83 19.04 1.39 0.77
N ARG A 84 18.88 2.21 -0.27
CA ARG A 84 20.00 2.89 -0.94
C ARG A 84 20.21 4.26 -0.30
N LEU A 85 21.44 4.53 0.11
CA LEU A 85 21.88 5.85 0.58
C LEU A 85 22.14 6.78 -0.62
N LYS A 86 22.27 8.09 -0.33
CA LYS A 86 22.59 9.10 -1.35
C LYS A 86 23.89 8.77 -2.10
N ASP A 87 24.85 8.18 -1.41
CA ASP A 87 26.16 7.80 -1.95
C ASP A 87 26.13 6.50 -2.76
N GLY A 88 24.95 5.90 -2.94
CA GLY A 88 24.76 4.68 -3.71
C GLY A 88 24.93 3.39 -2.92
N THR A 89 25.52 3.46 -1.72
CA THR A 89 25.69 2.31 -0.81
C THR A 89 24.33 1.72 -0.39
N LYS A 90 24.24 0.40 -0.36
CA LYS A 90 23.06 -0.32 0.12
C LYS A 90 23.26 -0.69 1.59
N ILE A 91 22.29 -0.34 2.42
CA ILE A 91 22.26 -0.69 3.84
C ILE A 91 21.01 -1.49 4.15
N ASP A 92 21.11 -2.40 5.11
CA ASP A 92 19.94 -3.10 5.65
C ASP A 92 19.40 -2.32 6.83
N VAL A 93 18.12 -1.93 6.74
CA VAL A 93 17.40 -1.22 7.79
C VAL A 93 16.36 -2.16 8.37
N THR A 94 16.32 -2.26 9.70
CA THR A 94 15.24 -2.97 10.39
C THR A 94 13.91 -2.26 10.13
N ALA A 95 12.91 -3.01 9.71
CA ALA A 95 11.57 -2.51 9.43
C ALA A 95 10.52 -3.53 9.89
N PRO A 96 9.32 -3.09 10.28
CA PRO A 96 8.23 -4.02 10.57
C PRO A 96 7.82 -4.77 9.30
N ILE A 97 7.33 -6.00 9.43
CA ILE A 97 6.87 -6.81 8.28
C ILE A 97 5.82 -6.07 7.45
N VAL A 98 4.97 -5.26 8.09
CA VAL A 98 3.97 -4.41 7.41
C VAL A 98 4.55 -3.55 6.29
N VAL A 99 5.81 -3.08 6.41
CA VAL A 99 6.47 -2.28 5.38
C VAL A 99 6.78 -3.11 4.15
N LYS A 100 7.25 -4.36 4.36
CA LYS A 100 7.55 -5.27 3.26
C LYS A 100 6.29 -5.66 2.52
N ASP A 101 5.26 -6.06 3.26
CA ASP A 101 3.98 -6.51 2.69
C ASP A 101 3.26 -5.37 1.98
N TYR A 102 3.25 -4.17 2.57
CA TYR A 102 2.67 -3.00 1.94
C TYR A 102 3.37 -2.66 0.61
N ASN A 103 4.70 -2.57 0.61
CA ASN A 103 5.45 -2.23 -0.60
C ASN A 103 5.34 -3.31 -1.69
N GLY A 104 5.19 -4.58 -1.30
CA GLY A 104 4.99 -5.69 -2.25
C GLY A 104 3.66 -5.62 -3.00
N HIS A 105 2.61 -5.04 -2.39
CA HIS A 105 1.25 -5.08 -2.94
C HIS A 105 0.70 -3.70 -3.36
N MET A 106 1.28 -2.58 -2.90
CA MET A 106 0.76 -1.23 -3.17
C MET A 106 0.69 -0.91 -4.67
N GLY A 107 1.64 -1.39 -5.48
CA GLY A 107 1.77 -1.04 -6.89
C GLY A 107 0.81 -1.76 -7.85
N GLY A 108 -0.15 -2.54 -7.35
CA GLY A 108 -1.08 -3.29 -8.22
C GLY A 108 -1.90 -2.40 -9.15
N ILE A 109 -2.44 -1.30 -8.62
CA ILE A 109 -3.23 -0.33 -9.40
C ILE A 109 -2.32 0.43 -10.37
N ASP A 110 -1.17 0.92 -9.91
CA ASP A 110 -0.20 1.62 -10.75
C ASP A 110 0.27 0.75 -11.93
N LYS A 111 0.44 -0.56 -11.71
CA LYS A 111 0.77 -1.52 -12.77
C LYS A 111 -0.35 -1.66 -13.79
N ALA A 112 -1.61 -1.73 -13.33
CA ALA A 112 -2.77 -1.79 -14.23
C ALA A 112 -2.89 -0.49 -15.05
N ASP A 113 -2.70 0.67 -14.44
CA ASP A 113 -2.69 1.97 -15.12
C ASP A 113 -1.54 2.09 -16.11
N MET A 114 -0.34 1.60 -15.76
CA MET A 114 0.79 1.54 -16.68
C MET A 114 0.49 0.65 -17.89
N LEU A 115 -0.05 -0.55 -17.68
CA LEU A 115 -0.45 -1.45 -18.78
C LEU A 115 -1.51 -0.79 -19.67
N ARG A 116 -2.48 -0.10 -19.07
CA ARG A 116 -3.49 0.65 -19.81
C ARG A 116 -2.85 1.79 -20.63
N ALA A 117 -1.93 2.55 -20.05
CA ALA A 117 -1.27 3.67 -20.70
C ALA A 117 -0.37 3.25 -21.88
N ILE A 118 0.27 2.09 -21.81
CA ILE A 118 1.10 1.56 -22.92
C ILE A 118 0.24 1.23 -24.15
N TYR A 119 -0.98 0.74 -23.93
CA TYR A 119 -1.92 0.37 -24.99
C TYR A 119 -3.04 1.40 -25.19
N ASP A 120 -2.86 2.62 -24.69
CA ASP A 120 -3.91 3.63 -24.66
C ASP A 120 -4.37 3.95 -26.09
N ARG A 121 -5.64 3.67 -26.36
CA ARG A 121 -6.31 3.98 -27.63
C ARG A 121 -7.32 5.10 -27.45
N ASP A 122 -7.07 6.03 -26.52
CA ASP A 122 -7.95 7.17 -26.30
C ASP A 122 -8.08 7.99 -27.58
N ARG A 123 -9.31 8.04 -28.09
CA ARG A 123 -9.68 8.85 -29.24
C ARG A 123 -10.31 10.12 -28.72
N LYS A 124 -9.74 11.27 -29.10
CA LYS A 124 -10.30 12.59 -28.78
C LYS A 124 -11.78 12.63 -29.15
N SER A 125 -12.62 12.68 -28.11
CA SER A 125 -14.07 12.79 -28.25
C SER A 125 -14.60 13.87 -27.32
N LYS A 126 -15.57 14.65 -27.80
CA LYS A 126 -16.28 15.65 -26.98
C LYS A 126 -17.31 15.02 -26.05
N LYS A 127 -17.73 13.77 -26.30
CA LYS A 127 -18.74 13.07 -25.48
C LYS A 127 -18.04 12.18 -24.46
N TRP A 128 -18.21 12.49 -23.17
CA TRP A 128 -17.60 11.75 -22.06
C TRP A 128 -17.93 10.25 -22.04
N ARG A 129 -19.12 9.85 -22.54
CA ARG A 129 -19.55 8.44 -22.61
C ARG A 129 -18.63 7.57 -23.46
N HIS A 130 -18.03 8.13 -24.52
CA HIS A 130 -17.07 7.39 -25.34
C HIS A 130 -15.80 7.06 -24.55
N ARG A 131 -15.35 7.94 -23.65
CA ARG A 131 -14.20 7.67 -22.77
C ARG A 131 -14.46 6.48 -21.85
N LEU A 132 -15.67 6.38 -21.28
CA LEU A 132 -16.06 5.22 -20.48
C LEU A 132 -16.07 3.93 -21.29
N PHE A 133 -16.61 3.96 -22.51
CA PHE A 133 -16.65 2.79 -23.39
C PHE A 133 -15.22 2.29 -23.72
N PHE A 134 -14.33 3.20 -24.12
CA PHE A 134 -12.94 2.83 -24.42
C PHE A 134 -12.19 2.36 -23.17
N ALA A 135 -12.38 3.01 -22.02
CA ALA A 135 -11.77 2.57 -20.76
C ALA A 135 -12.20 1.14 -20.39
N MET A 136 -13.48 0.80 -20.54
CA MET A 136 -13.97 -0.58 -20.30
C MET A 136 -13.35 -1.59 -21.28
N LEU A 137 -13.22 -1.22 -22.55
CA LEU A 137 -12.61 -2.07 -23.57
C LEU A 137 -11.12 -2.29 -23.32
N GLU A 138 -10.40 -1.26 -22.89
CA GLU A 138 -8.98 -1.35 -22.51
C GLU A 138 -8.79 -2.24 -21.28
N MET A 139 -9.62 -2.09 -20.24
CA MET A 139 -9.58 -2.97 -19.07
C MET A 139 -9.85 -4.43 -19.46
N ALA A 140 -10.84 -4.69 -20.32
CA ALA A 140 -11.13 -6.04 -20.80
C ALA A 140 -9.95 -6.64 -21.57
N TYR A 141 -9.28 -5.85 -22.41
CA TYR A 141 -8.09 -6.28 -23.15
C TYR A 141 -6.94 -6.65 -22.21
N VAL A 142 -6.57 -5.77 -21.27
CA VAL A 142 -5.50 -6.04 -20.30
C VAL A 142 -5.82 -7.28 -19.46
N ASN A 143 -7.06 -7.41 -18.99
CA ASN A 143 -7.49 -8.59 -18.21
C ASN A 143 -7.44 -9.88 -19.03
N SER A 144 -7.84 -9.83 -20.32
CA SER A 144 -7.75 -10.99 -21.21
C SER A 144 -6.30 -11.44 -21.45
N TYR A 145 -5.37 -10.48 -21.56
CA TYR A 145 -3.95 -10.76 -21.68
C TYR A 145 -3.37 -11.37 -20.40
N ILE A 146 -3.71 -10.81 -19.23
CA ILE A 146 -3.30 -11.38 -17.93
C ILE A 146 -3.77 -12.84 -17.82
N ALA A 147 -5.05 -13.10 -18.09
CA ALA A 147 -5.61 -14.45 -18.03
C ALA A 147 -4.91 -15.41 -19.02
N TYR A 148 -4.63 -14.96 -20.24
CA TYR A 148 -3.90 -15.74 -21.23
C TYR A 148 -2.49 -16.12 -20.75
N VAL A 149 -1.74 -15.16 -20.20
CA VAL A 149 -0.37 -15.39 -19.68
C VAL A 149 -0.40 -16.35 -18.49
N GLU A 150 -1.36 -16.19 -17.58
CA GLU A 150 -1.52 -17.05 -16.40
C GLU A 150 -1.83 -18.50 -16.77
N VAL A 151 -2.71 -18.72 -17.77
CA VAL A 151 -3.00 -20.05 -18.31
C VAL A 151 -1.77 -20.69 -18.96
N ARG A 152 -0.95 -19.90 -19.68
CA ARG A 152 0.23 -20.42 -20.38
C ARG A 152 1.50 -20.51 -19.54
N ARG A 153 1.48 -20.00 -18.29
CA ARG A 153 2.66 -19.88 -17.40
C ARG A 153 3.85 -19.15 -18.04
N GLU A 154 3.58 -18.27 -19.01
CA GLU A 154 4.60 -17.40 -19.58
C GLU A 154 4.92 -16.30 -18.56
N LYS A 155 6.19 -15.85 -18.48
CA LYS A 155 6.53 -14.74 -17.59
C LYS A 155 6.07 -13.42 -18.20
N MET A 156 5.31 -12.65 -17.40
CA MET A 156 4.85 -11.29 -17.71
C MET A 156 5.98 -10.27 -17.68
#